data_AF-A0A9D2D3J7-F1
#
_entry.id   AF-A0A9D2D3J7-F1
#
_cell.length_a   1.000
_cell.length_b   1.000
_cell.length_c   1.000
_cell.angle_alpha   90.00
_cell.angle_beta   90.00
_cell.angle_gamma   90.00
#
_symmetry.space_group_name_H-M   'P 1'
#
loop_
_entity.id
_entity.type
_entity.pdbx_description
1 polymer ?
#
loop_
_entity_poly.entity_id
_entity_poly.type
_entity_poly.pdbx_seq_one_letter_code
_entity_poly.pdbx_strand_id
1 'polypeptide(L)'
;MDYIYSDDNQKILIEPQQKSTRKNIIDQYVRYRKKIGITQAELARRAGVPRTNITRFESGSYNPSLEMMVRIAAALGKKLQIELTEN
;
A
#
# COMPACT_ATOMS: atom_id res chain seq x y z
N MET A 1 -8.01 -14.77 -12.85
CA MET A 1 -7.13 -14.71 -11.68
C MET A 1 -5.71 -14.63 -12.18
N ASP A 2 -4.90 -13.71 -11.64
CA ASP A 2 -3.49 -13.55 -12.05
C ASP A 2 -2.65 -14.72 -11.54
N TYR A 3 -1.81 -15.29 -12.40
CA TYR A 3 -0.93 -16.41 -12.08
C TYR A 3 0.47 -16.22 -12.67
N ILE A 4 1.45 -16.86 -12.06
CA ILE A 4 2.80 -17.04 -12.60
C ILE A 4 3.09 -18.52 -12.81
N TYR A 5 4.16 -18.82 -13.53
CA TYR A 5 4.69 -20.17 -13.66
C TYR A 5 5.91 -20.32 -12.75
N SER A 6 5.96 -21.42 -12.01
CA SER A 6 7.19 -21.89 -11.35
C SER A 6 8.13 -22.59 -12.33
N ASP A 7 9.34 -22.89 -11.85
CA ASP A 7 10.37 -23.57 -12.64
C ASP A 7 9.93 -24.96 -13.16
N ASP A 8 8.99 -25.61 -12.48
CA ASP A 8 8.36 -26.88 -12.88
C ASP A 8 7.10 -26.68 -13.74
N ASN A 9 6.89 -25.47 -14.27
CA ASN A 9 5.77 -25.08 -15.12
C ASN A 9 4.38 -25.21 -14.46
N GLN A 10 4.32 -25.23 -13.12
CA GLN A 10 3.05 -25.18 -12.39
C GLN A 10 2.52 -23.75 -12.29
N LYS A 11 1.20 -23.59 -12.37
CA LYS A 11 0.54 -22.29 -12.20
C LYS A 11 0.39 -21.97 -10.72
N ILE A 12 1.00 -20.88 -10.28
CA ILE A 12 0.86 -20.34 -8.93
C ILE A 12 -0.05 -19.12 -8.98
N LEU A 13 -1.13 -19.14 -8.19
CA LEU A 13 -2.03 -18.00 -8.05
C LEU A 13 -1.33 -16.87 -7.29
N ILE A 14 -1.29 -15.68 -7.89
CA ILE A 14 -0.62 -14.51 -7.31
C ILE A 14 -1.56 -13.67 -6.43
N GLU A 15 -2.87 -13.77 -6.64
CA GLU A 15 -3.86 -12.98 -5.90
C GLU A 15 -3.74 -13.07 -4.36
N PRO A 16 -3.49 -14.25 -3.75
CA PRO A 16 -3.32 -14.35 -2.30
C PRO A 16 -2.10 -13.56 -1.80
N GLN A 17 -0.97 -13.69 -2.50
CA GLN A 17 0.27 -12.98 -2.17
C GLN A 17 0.14 -11.47 -2.39
N GLN A 18 -0.48 -11.04 -3.49
CA GLN A 18 -0.79 -9.62 -3.72
C GLN A 18 -1.67 -9.06 -2.60
N LYS A 19 -2.69 -9.81 -2.16
CA LYS A 19 -3.61 -9.36 -1.12
C LYS A 19 -2.93 -9.23 0.24
N SER A 20 -2.08 -10.19 0.61
CA SER A 20 -1.34 -10.13 1.88
C SER A 20 -0.29 -9.00 1.87
N THR A 21 0.51 -8.89 0.81
CA THR A 21 1.50 -7.81 0.67
C THR A 21 0.85 -6.44 0.70
N ARG A 22 -0.25 -6.24 -0.05
CA ARG A 22 -0.99 -4.97 -0.04
C ARG A 22 -1.52 -4.63 1.35
N LYS A 23 -2.10 -5.60 2.06
CA LYS A 23 -2.61 -5.39 3.42
C LYS A 23 -1.49 -4.96 4.37
N ASN A 24 -0.35 -5.64 4.34
CA ASN A 24 0.81 -5.32 5.18
C ASN A 24 1.32 -3.89 4.95
N ILE A 25 1.43 -3.48 3.69
CA ILE A 25 1.82 -2.12 3.32
C ILE A 25 0.80 -1.12 3.89
N ILE A 26 -0.50 -1.32 3.65
CA ILE A 26 -1.53 -0.39 4.12
C ILE A 26 -1.55 -0.28 5.64
N ASP A 27 -1.45 -1.39 6.35
CA ASP A 27 -1.41 -1.42 7.82
C ASP A 27 -0.23 -0.60 8.36
N GLN A 28 0.92 -0.64 7.67
CA GLN A 28 2.08 0.18 8.02
C GLN A 28 1.79 1.68 7.89
N TYR A 29 1.15 2.11 6.81
CA TYR A 29 0.79 3.52 6.59
C TYR A 29 -0.24 4.00 7.61
N VAL A 30 -1.29 3.21 7.86
CA VAL A 30 -2.32 3.50 8.87
C VAL A 30 -1.69 3.64 10.25
N ARG A 31 -0.77 2.72 10.60
CA ARG A 31 -0.02 2.77 11.86
C ARG A 31 0.78 4.05 11.99
N TYR A 32 1.54 4.45 10.96
CA TYR A 32 2.31 5.69 11.01
C TYR A 32 1.44 6.94 11.09
N ARG A 33 0.34 7.00 10.34
CA ARG A 33 -0.63 8.09 10.44
C ARG A 33 -1.17 8.24 11.86
N LYS A 34 -1.59 7.13 12.47
CA LYS A 34 -2.07 7.11 13.87
C LYS A 34 -0.95 7.51 14.85
N LYS A 35 0.28 7.05 14.64
CA LYS A 35 1.45 7.39 15.48
C LYS A 35 1.75 8.90 15.50
N ILE A 36 1.56 9.60 14.37
CA ILE A 36 1.74 11.06 14.29
C ILE A 36 0.46 11.84 14.62
N GLY A 37 -0.63 11.16 14.99
CA GLY A 37 -1.84 11.79 15.52
C GLY A 37 -2.72 12.54 14.50
N ILE A 38 -2.55 12.33 13.19
CA ILE A 38 -3.31 13.07 12.18
C ILE A 38 -4.54 12.29 11.68
N THR A 39 -5.58 13.01 11.26
CA THR A 39 -6.78 12.42 10.63
C THR A 39 -6.52 12.02 9.18
N GLN A 40 -7.41 11.22 8.58
CA GLN A 40 -7.35 10.94 7.13
C GLN A 40 -7.51 12.22 6.29
N ALA A 41 -8.32 13.18 6.76
CA ALA A 41 -8.50 14.46 6.08
C ALA A 41 -7.22 15.30 6.10
N GLU A 42 -6.51 15.31 7.24
CA GLU A 42 -5.23 16.00 7.36
C GLU A 42 -4.13 15.32 6.52
N LEU A 43 -4.09 13.99 6.49
CA LEU A 43 -3.18 13.27 5.59
C LEU A 43 -3.48 13.58 4.11
N ALA A 44 -4.75 13.64 3.74
CA ALA A 44 -5.17 13.99 2.38
C ALA A 44 -4.73 15.42 2.00
N ARG A 45 -4.91 16.38 2.91
CA ARG A 45 -4.46 17.76 2.75
C ARG A 45 -2.95 17.84 2.55
N ARG A 46 -2.15 17.14 3.37
CA ARG A 46 -0.68 17.08 3.24
C ARG A 46 -0.22 16.42 1.95
N ALA A 47 -0.94 15.38 1.52
CA ALA A 47 -0.64 14.65 0.28
C ALA A 47 -1.13 15.39 -0.97
N GLY A 48 -1.94 16.45 -0.85
CA GLY A 48 -2.52 17.14 -2.01
C GLY A 48 -3.50 16.27 -2.80
N VAL A 49 -4.26 15.40 -2.12
CA VAL A 49 -5.24 14.50 -2.76
C VAL A 49 -6.61 14.61 -2.09
N PRO A 50 -7.69 14.22 -2.78
CA PRO A 50 -9.00 14.10 -2.15
C PRO A 50 -8.99 13.14 -0.96
N ARG A 51 -9.76 13.45 0.10
CA ARG A 51 -9.92 12.57 1.28
C ARG A 51 -10.36 11.16 0.89
N THR A 52 -11.21 11.03 -0.12
CA THR A 52 -11.69 9.75 -0.64
C THR A 52 -10.54 8.86 -1.14
N ASN A 53 -9.46 9.43 -1.66
CA ASN A 53 -8.28 8.65 -2.07
C ASN A 53 -7.55 8.05 -0.87
N ILE A 54 -7.43 8.80 0.23
CA ILE A 54 -6.87 8.27 1.49
C ILE A 54 -7.79 7.21 2.09
N THR A 55 -9.10 7.42 2.08
CA THR A 55 -10.07 6.42 2.57
C THR A 55 -9.96 5.11 1.79
N ARG A 56 -9.95 5.16 0.45
CA ARG A 56 -9.80 3.97 -0.40
C ARG A 56 -8.43 3.30 -0.22
N PHE A 57 -7.39 4.10 0.00
CA PHE A 57 -6.05 3.61 0.25
C PHE A 57 -5.99 2.85 1.58
N GLU A 58 -6.45 3.46 2.67
CA GLU A 58 -6.44 2.84 4.01
C GLU A 58 -7.40 1.64 4.14
N SER A 59 -8.44 1.56 3.30
CA SER A 59 -9.34 0.39 3.26
C SER A 59 -8.81 -0.76 2.42
N GLY A 60 -7.78 -0.55 1.60
CA GLY A 60 -7.26 -1.56 0.67
C GLY A 60 -8.26 -1.99 -0.40
N SER A 61 -9.20 -1.10 -0.76
CA SER A 61 -10.28 -1.41 -1.71
C SER A 61 -9.80 -1.46 -3.17
N TYR A 62 -8.54 -1.10 -3.43
CA TYR A 62 -7.94 -1.11 -4.76
C TYR A 62 -6.43 -1.34 -4.65
N ASN A 63 -5.77 -1.57 -5.79
CA ASN A 63 -4.33 -1.63 -5.89
C ASN A 63 -3.75 -0.21 -6.03
N PRO A 64 -3.13 0.38 -5.00
CA PRO A 64 -2.55 1.71 -5.12
C PRO A 64 -1.35 1.71 -6.06
N SER A 65 -1.21 2.74 -6.88
CA SER A 65 -0.01 2.93 -7.69
C SER A 65 1.20 3.25 -6.82
N LEU A 66 2.40 2.98 -7.35
CA LEU A 66 3.65 3.37 -6.71
C LEU A 66 3.69 4.88 -6.43
N GLU A 67 3.24 5.70 -7.38
CA GLU A 67 3.14 7.16 -7.22
C GLU A 67 2.29 7.54 -6.02
N MET A 68 1.12 6.93 -5.85
CA MET A 68 0.24 7.19 -4.71
C MET A 68 0.90 6.78 -3.39
N MET A 69 1.56 5.60 -3.35
CA MET A 69 2.27 5.13 -2.17
C MET A 69 3.40 6.10 -1.78
N VAL A 70 4.24 6.50 -2.74
CA VAL A 70 5.33 7.47 -2.53
C VAL A 70 4.78 8.81 -2.02
N ARG A 71 3.69 9.31 -2.62
CA ARG A 71 3.05 10.57 -2.21
C ARG A 71 2.55 10.52 -0.76
N ILE A 72 1.84 9.46 -0.37
CA ILE A 72 1.34 9.34 1.01
C ILE A 72 2.51 9.16 1.98
N ALA A 73 3.55 8.40 1.62
CA ALA A 73 4.74 8.23 2.45
C ALA A 73 5.42 9.59 2.71
N ALA A 74 5.60 10.41 1.67
CA ALA A 74 6.15 11.76 1.80
C ALA A 74 5.27 12.64 2.70
N ALA A 75 3.95 12.59 2.56
CA ALA A 75 3.01 13.33 3.42
C ALA A 75 3.04 12.90 4.91
N LEU A 76 3.50 11.67 5.17
CA LEU A 76 3.77 11.15 6.52
C LEU A 76 5.19 11.48 7.03
N GLY A 77 6.02 12.17 6.24
CA GLY A 77 7.43 12.40 6.57
C GLY A 77 8.28 11.13 6.52
N LYS A 78 7.95 10.22 5.60
CA LYS A 78 8.60 8.92 5.40
C LYS A 78 9.05 8.75 3.94
N LYS A 79 9.88 7.72 3.71
CA LYS A 79 10.27 7.26 2.38
C LYS A 79 9.74 5.85 2.17
N LEU A 80 9.23 5.56 0.98
CA LEU A 80 8.91 4.19 0.58
C LEU A 80 10.19 3.49 0.12
N GLN A 81 10.45 2.31 0.68
CA GLN A 81 11.49 1.39 0.24
C GLN A 81 10.84 0.04 -0.06
N ILE A 82 11.23 -0.57 -1.18
CA ILE A 82 10.77 -1.88 -1.60
C ILE A 82 12.01 -2.76 -1.73
N GLU A 83 11.95 -3.95 -1.16
CA GLU A 83 13.03 -4.94 -1.13
C GLU A 83 12.45 -6.30 -1.44
N LEU A 84 13.19 -7.12 -2.18
CA LEU A 84 12.85 -8.52 -2.42
C LEU A 84 13.50 -9.35 -1.32
N THR A 85 12.73 -10.24 -0.72
CA THR A 85 13.20 -11.19 0.29
C THR A 85 13.03 -12.60 -0.21
N GLU A 86 13.78 -13.53 0.38
CA GLU A 86 13.58 -14.96 0.16
C GLU A 86 12.11 -15.35 0.47
N ASN A 87 11.59 -16.31 -0.30
CA ASN A 87 10.21 -16.81 -0.19
C ASN A 87 10.05 -17.85 0.92
#